data_AF-A0AA39NB92-F1
#
_entry.id   AF-A0AA39NB92-F1
#
_cell.length_a   1.000
_cell.length_b   1.000
_cell.length_c   1.000
_cell.angle_alpha   90.00
_cell.angle_beta   90.00
_cell.angle_gamma   90.00
#
_symmetry.space_group_name_H-M   'P 1'
#
loop_
_entity.id
_entity.type
_entity.pdbx_description
1 polymer ?
#
loop_
_entity_poly.entity_id
_entity_poly.type
_entity_poly.pdbx_seq_one_letter_code
_entity_poly.pdbx_strand_id
1 'polypeptide(L)'
;MAAEFAKWVNVPEVIPDDFDEDALLQAALEADSIPGITVNHSQAQYFSCLFVLEEVIDIKNNIRSHSPSGMGWDRTSYDLFMALPNNLLLMFFNCCLETRANYHLIGLESCLLKMFTLLLDRHVHLWIEDNHILPESQNGFRRGYHAMNNPFILRMAIDKALAEGQTLYVAFPDLTNAFPSTDHASL
;
A
#
# COMPACT_ATOMS: atom_id res chain seq x y z
N MET A 1 -18.50 16.04 4.39
CA MET A 1 -17.32 15.21 4.06
C MET A 1 -17.33 13.90 4.84
N ALA A 2 -17.33 13.90 6.19
CA ALA A 2 -17.42 12.67 6.99
C ALA A 2 -18.67 11.81 6.71
N ALA A 3 -19.84 12.43 6.49
CA ALA A 3 -21.10 11.72 6.23
C ALA A 3 -21.19 11.05 4.84
N GLU A 4 -20.38 11.48 3.86
CA GLU A 4 -20.27 10.79 2.57
C GLU A 4 -19.33 9.60 2.67
N PHE A 5 -18.21 9.75 3.37
CA PHE A 5 -17.23 8.67 3.57
C PHE A 5 -17.82 7.47 4.33
N ALA A 6 -18.65 7.73 5.34
CA ALA A 6 -19.37 6.69 6.08
C ALA A 6 -20.28 5.79 5.21
N LYS A 7 -20.67 6.23 4.01
CA LYS A 7 -21.44 5.39 3.07
C LYS A 7 -20.58 4.38 2.31
N TRP A 8 -19.26 4.59 2.28
CA TRP A 8 -18.31 3.74 1.57
C TRP A 8 -17.58 2.79 2.52
N VAL A 9 -17.49 3.14 3.81
CA VAL A 9 -17.01 2.24 4.86
C VAL A 9 -18.13 1.26 5.17
N ASN A 10 -17.95 0.03 4.72
CA ASN A 10 -18.92 -1.05 4.91
C ASN A 10 -18.64 -1.74 6.24
N VAL A 11 -18.81 -1.03 7.36
CA VAL A 11 -18.77 -1.66 8.69
C VAL A 11 -19.98 -2.60 8.76
N PRO A 12 -19.80 -3.88 9.12
CA PRO A 12 -20.93 -4.77 9.30
C PRO A 12 -21.94 -4.16 10.27
N GLU A 13 -23.22 -4.06 9.88
CA GLU A 13 -24.28 -3.58 10.80
C GLU A 13 -24.42 -4.49 12.03
N VAL A 14 -24.02 -5.76 11.88
CA VAL A 14 -23.95 -6.78 12.92
C VAL A 14 -22.59 -7.46 12.79
N ILE A 15 -21.80 -7.46 13.87
CA ILE A 15 -20.58 -8.23 13.97
C ILE A 15 -20.98 -9.72 14.04
N PRO A 16 -20.43 -10.60 13.20
CA PRO A 16 -20.72 -12.04 13.26
C PRO A 16 -20.40 -12.64 14.64
N ASP A 17 -21.19 -13.61 15.10
CA ASP A 17 -20.98 -14.27 16.40
C ASP A 17 -19.61 -14.99 16.51
N ASP A 18 -18.99 -15.31 15.37
CA ASP A 18 -17.68 -15.95 15.25
C ASP A 18 -16.54 -14.95 14.99
N PHE A 19 -16.82 -13.65 15.01
CA PHE A 19 -15.81 -12.62 14.90
C PHE A 19 -14.98 -12.53 16.18
N ASP A 20 -13.66 -12.39 16.02
CA ASP A 20 -12.73 -12.28 17.14
C ASP A 20 -12.72 -10.85 17.71
N GLU A 21 -13.71 -10.55 18.54
CA GLU A 21 -13.84 -9.25 19.20
C GLU A 21 -12.64 -8.94 20.12
N ASP A 22 -12.05 -9.96 20.75
CA ASP A 22 -10.88 -9.82 21.61
C ASP A 22 -9.66 -9.35 20.80
N ALA A 23 -9.44 -9.95 19.61
CA ALA A 23 -8.37 -9.52 18.72
C ALA A 23 -8.57 -8.08 18.22
N LEU A 24 -9.81 -7.67 17.90
CA LEU A 24 -10.11 -6.29 17.51
C LEU A 24 -9.83 -5.30 18.65
N LEU A 25 -10.24 -5.63 19.88
CA LEU A 25 -10.00 -4.79 21.05
C LEU A 25 -8.49 -4.66 21.33
N GLN A 26 -7.74 -5.76 21.22
CA GLN A 26 -6.30 -5.77 21.38
C GLN A 26 -5.61 -4.88 20.34
N ALA A 27 -6.00 -4.98 19.06
CA ALA A 27 -5.47 -4.13 18.00
C ALA A 27 -5.75 -2.64 18.24
N ALA A 28 -6.95 -2.30 18.74
CA ALA A 28 -7.30 -0.93 19.09
C ALA A 28 -6.44 -0.39 20.25
N LEU A 29 -6.20 -1.20 21.29
CA LEU A 29 -5.33 -0.83 22.41
C LEU A 29 -3.87 -0.65 21.96
N GLU A 30 -3.39 -1.51 21.06
CA GLU A 30 -2.06 -1.40 20.48
C GLU A 30 -1.92 -0.13 19.66
N ALA A 31 -2.89 0.18 18.81
CA ALA A 31 -2.95 1.42 18.05
C ALA A 31 -2.91 2.66 18.95
N ASP A 32 -3.74 2.69 20.00
CA ASP A 32 -3.78 3.78 20.98
C ASP A 32 -2.45 3.94 21.75
N SER A 33 -1.65 2.88 21.83
CA SER A 33 -0.33 2.90 22.48
C SER A 33 0.78 3.48 21.59
N ILE A 34 0.54 3.62 20.27
CA ILE A 34 1.51 4.18 19.33
C ILE A 34 1.65 5.68 19.61
N PRO A 35 2.87 6.18 19.89
CA PRO A 35 3.08 7.60 20.13
C PRO A 35 2.79 8.41 18.87
N GLY A 36 2.26 9.63 19.03
CA GLY A 36 1.96 10.52 17.89
C GLY A 36 3.17 10.89 17.02
N ILE A 37 4.39 10.60 17.48
CA ILE A 37 5.61 10.61 16.68
C ILE A 37 6.38 9.31 16.95
N THR A 38 6.53 8.47 15.94
CA THR A 38 7.35 7.26 16.01
C THR A 38 8.81 7.58 15.71
N VAL A 39 9.73 6.90 16.41
CA VAL A 39 11.17 7.00 16.16
C VAL A 39 11.60 5.79 15.35
N ASN A 40 12.22 6.03 14.19
CA ASN A 40 12.74 4.95 13.37
C ASN A 40 14.07 4.45 13.95
N HIS A 41 14.06 3.24 14.52
CA HIS A 41 15.25 2.60 15.05
C HIS A 41 15.94 1.66 14.03
N SER A 42 15.40 1.51 12.82
CA SER A 42 16.01 0.66 11.79
C SER A 42 17.35 1.24 11.33
N GLN A 43 18.32 0.36 11.05
CA GLN A 43 19.67 0.79 10.64
C GLN A 43 19.65 1.59 9.33
N ALA A 44 18.78 1.22 8.39
CA ALA A 44 18.67 1.87 7.08
C ALA A 44 17.70 3.07 7.07
N GLN A 45 17.04 3.37 8.19
CA GLN A 45 16.24 4.60 8.36
C GLN A 45 15.15 4.80 7.28
N TYR A 46 14.55 3.72 6.76
CA TYR A 46 13.61 3.74 5.62
C TYR A 46 12.48 4.77 5.72
N PHE A 47 11.96 5.05 6.92
CA PHE A 47 10.86 6.00 7.17
C PHE A 47 11.32 7.36 7.71
N SER A 48 12.63 7.60 7.73
CA SER A 48 13.22 8.83 8.29
C SER A 48 14.27 9.46 7.38
N CYS A 49 14.61 8.81 6.27
CA CYS A 49 15.37 9.44 5.20
C CYS A 49 14.51 10.40 4.38
N LEU A 50 15.18 11.41 3.83
CA LEU A 50 14.60 12.27 2.79
C LEU A 50 14.79 11.59 1.43
N PHE A 51 13.94 11.96 0.47
CA PHE A 51 14.13 11.53 -0.90
C PHE A 51 15.41 12.13 -1.49
N VAL A 52 15.99 11.41 -2.45
CA VAL A 52 17.16 11.87 -3.23
C VAL A 52 16.79 12.16 -4.68
N LEU A 53 17.66 12.88 -5.38
CA LEU A 53 17.38 13.37 -6.74
C LEU A 53 17.19 12.22 -7.74
N GLU A 54 17.95 11.14 -7.57
CA GLU A 54 17.90 9.93 -8.38
C GLU A 54 16.51 9.30 -8.33
N GLU A 55 15.86 9.27 -7.16
CA GLU A 55 14.51 8.71 -7.01
C GLU A 55 13.46 9.51 -7.78
N VAL A 56 13.59 10.85 -7.76
CA VAL A 56 12.71 11.74 -8.53
C VAL A 56 12.90 11.55 -10.05
N ILE A 57 14.15 11.38 -10.48
CA ILE A 57 14.47 11.07 -11.88
C ILE A 57 13.86 9.73 -12.29
N ASP A 58 14.03 8.69 -11.49
CA ASP A 58 13.53 7.34 -11.74
C ASP A 58 12.00 7.34 -11.89
N ILE A 59 11.29 8.02 -11.00
CA ILE A 59 9.82 8.08 -11.06
C ILE A 59 9.35 8.81 -12.31
N LYS A 60 10.01 9.91 -12.70
CA LYS A 60 9.67 10.58 -13.96
C LYS A 60 9.87 9.67 -15.16
N ASN A 61 10.96 8.91 -15.19
CA ASN A 61 11.22 7.96 -16.26
C ASN A 61 10.18 6.84 -16.29
N ASN A 62 9.78 6.33 -15.11
CA ASN A 62 8.74 5.32 -14.98
C ASN A 62 7.38 5.84 -15.47
N ILE A 63 6.97 7.05 -15.10
CA ILE A 63 5.71 7.62 -15.57
C ILE A 63 5.72 7.82 -17.08
N ARG A 64 6.85 8.22 -17.67
CA ARG A 64 6.99 8.36 -19.14
C ARG A 64 6.85 7.03 -19.90
N SER A 65 7.24 5.92 -19.29
CA SER A 65 7.15 4.60 -19.93
C SER A 65 5.74 3.99 -19.87
N HIS A 66 4.82 4.58 -19.11
CA HIS A 66 3.45 4.09 -18.95
C HIS A 66 2.45 4.94 -19.73
N SER A 67 1.29 4.36 -20.03
CA SER A 67 0.18 5.09 -20.64
C SER A 67 -0.27 6.26 -19.75
N PRO A 68 -0.81 7.35 -20.34
CA PRO A 68 -1.30 8.49 -19.56
C PRO A 68 -2.31 8.03 -18.50
N SER A 69 -2.10 8.43 -17.25
CA SER A 69 -3.09 8.23 -16.18
C SER A 69 -4.24 9.22 -16.36
N GLY A 70 -5.43 8.86 -15.88
CA GLY A 70 -6.54 9.80 -15.74
C GLY A 70 -6.13 11.02 -14.88
N MET A 71 -6.70 12.18 -15.21
CA MET A 71 -6.45 13.42 -14.47
C MET A 71 -7.12 13.35 -13.10
N GLY A 72 -6.44 13.88 -12.08
CA GLY A 72 -7.01 14.02 -10.74
C GLY A 72 -8.13 15.07 -10.67
N TRP A 73 -8.70 15.25 -9.48
CA TRP A 73 -9.73 16.28 -9.25
C TRP A 73 -9.26 17.69 -9.60
N ASP A 74 -7.96 17.96 -9.40
CA ASP A 74 -7.30 19.22 -9.71
C ASP A 74 -7.17 19.50 -11.22
N ARG A 75 -7.54 18.52 -12.06
CA ARG A 75 -7.40 18.57 -13.52
C ARG A 75 -5.98 18.87 -13.97
N THR A 76 -4.98 18.45 -13.20
CA THR A 76 -3.59 18.56 -13.61
C THR A 76 -3.17 17.26 -14.29
N SER A 77 -2.50 17.35 -15.45
CA SER A 77 -1.87 16.20 -16.11
C SER A 77 -0.41 16.04 -15.67
N TYR A 78 0.19 14.90 -16.01
CA TYR A 78 1.64 14.70 -15.82
C TYR A 78 2.49 15.72 -16.58
N ASP A 79 1.97 16.39 -17.62
CA ASP A 79 2.75 17.32 -18.44
C ASP A 79 3.32 18.48 -17.63
N LEU A 80 2.51 19.03 -16.71
CA LEU A 80 2.95 20.10 -15.82
C LEU A 80 4.13 19.64 -14.96
N PHE A 81 4.04 18.44 -14.39
CA PHE A 81 5.04 17.91 -13.46
C PHE A 81 6.29 17.42 -14.19
N MET A 82 6.13 16.92 -15.40
CA MET A 82 7.26 16.57 -16.27
C MET A 82 8.07 17.79 -16.65
N ALA A 83 7.43 18.95 -16.81
CA ALA A 83 8.08 20.23 -17.10
C ALA A 83 8.82 20.84 -15.89
N LEU A 84 8.42 20.50 -14.64
CA LEU A 84 9.08 21.04 -13.44
C LEU A 84 10.52 20.51 -13.29
N PRO A 85 11.50 21.35 -12.92
CA PRO A 85 12.85 20.89 -12.59
C PRO A 85 12.86 19.84 -11.46
N ASN A 86 13.69 18.81 -11.60
CA ASN A 86 13.75 17.70 -10.63
C ASN A 86 14.16 18.15 -9.23
N ASN A 87 15.06 19.14 -9.14
CA ASN A 87 15.48 19.74 -7.86
C ASN A 87 14.32 20.46 -7.15
N LEU A 88 13.43 21.13 -7.89
CA LEU A 88 12.27 21.79 -7.29
C LEU A 88 11.25 20.77 -6.77
N LEU A 89 11.02 19.70 -7.53
CA LEU A 89 10.18 18.58 -7.07
C LEU A 89 10.76 17.89 -5.83
N LEU A 90 12.08 17.66 -5.82
CA LEU A 90 12.78 17.09 -4.68
C LEU A 90 12.61 17.96 -3.43
N MET A 91 12.86 19.28 -3.55
CA MET A 91 12.67 20.22 -2.45
C MET A 91 11.21 20.23 -1.97
N PHE A 92 10.25 20.20 -2.88
CA PHE A 92 8.84 20.16 -2.54
C PHE A 92 8.48 18.89 -1.77
N PHE A 93 8.84 17.71 -2.27
CA PHE A 93 8.53 16.45 -1.61
C PHE A 93 9.20 16.30 -0.24
N ASN A 94 10.47 16.73 -0.10
CA ASN A 94 11.16 16.71 1.18
C ASN A 94 10.54 17.70 2.18
N CYS A 95 10.11 18.88 1.72
CA CYS A 95 9.34 19.80 2.55
C CYS A 95 8.03 19.18 3.04
N CYS A 96 7.32 18.44 2.19
CA CYS A 96 6.13 17.68 2.59
C CYS A 96 6.46 16.61 3.65
N LEU A 97 7.58 15.88 3.48
CA LEU A 97 8.05 14.90 4.45
C LEU A 97 8.43 15.51 5.80
N GLU A 98 8.88 16.76 5.85
CA GLU A 98 9.25 17.44 7.10
C GLU A 98 8.02 18.05 7.79
N THR A 99 7.03 18.48 7.02
CA THR A 99 5.82 19.17 7.52
C THR A 99 4.74 18.20 8.02
N ARG A 100 5.09 16.98 8.50
CA ARG A 100 4.25 15.78 8.79
C ARG A 100 2.94 15.97 9.60
N ALA A 101 2.60 17.18 10.04
CA ALA A 101 1.60 17.42 11.08
C ALA A 101 0.14 17.57 10.61
N ASN A 102 -0.20 17.76 9.32
CA ASN A 102 -1.57 18.23 8.97
C ASN A 102 -2.20 17.72 7.66
N TYR A 103 -1.58 16.81 6.91
CA TYR A 103 -2.18 16.36 5.64
C TYR A 103 -2.88 15.01 5.82
N HIS A 104 -4.19 15.06 6.05
CA HIS A 104 -5.06 13.91 5.77
C HIS A 104 -5.13 13.74 4.25
N LEU A 105 -4.52 12.68 3.71
CA LEU A 105 -4.71 12.29 2.31
C LEU A 105 -6.20 12.00 2.09
N ILE A 106 -6.87 12.81 1.27
CA ILE A 106 -8.24 12.54 0.83
C ILE A 106 -8.18 12.14 -0.65
N GLY A 107 -8.76 10.97 -0.95
CA GLY A 107 -8.76 10.31 -2.24
C GLY A 107 -9.47 11.09 -3.34
N LEU A 108 -8.68 11.73 -4.19
CA LEU A 108 -8.76 11.75 -5.65
C LEU A 108 -7.52 12.52 -6.11
N GLU A 109 -6.43 11.77 -6.23
CA GLU A 109 -5.06 12.27 -6.16
C GLU A 109 -4.71 13.20 -7.34
N SER A 110 -4.24 14.39 -7.02
CA SER A 110 -3.39 15.17 -7.94
C SER A 110 -2.24 14.28 -8.42
N CYS A 111 -1.77 14.42 -9.65
CA CYS A 111 -0.63 13.61 -10.10
C CYS A 111 0.64 13.84 -9.26
N LEU A 112 0.77 14.97 -8.55
CA LEU A 112 1.83 15.18 -7.55
C LEU A 112 1.70 14.24 -6.36
N LEU A 113 0.48 14.08 -5.84
CA LEU A 113 0.24 13.19 -4.72
C LEU A 113 0.58 11.75 -5.13
N LYS A 114 0.18 11.34 -6.34
CA LYS A 114 0.56 10.04 -6.90
C LYS A 114 2.07 9.87 -7.04
N MET A 115 2.80 10.90 -7.47
CA MET A 115 4.28 10.84 -7.52
C MET A 115 4.89 10.71 -6.14
N PHE A 116 4.35 11.44 -5.16
CA PHE A 116 4.80 11.39 -3.78
C PHE A 116 4.52 10.04 -3.14
N THR A 117 3.32 9.48 -3.32
CA THR A 117 2.97 8.15 -2.80
C THR A 117 3.78 7.04 -3.48
N LEU A 118 4.16 7.17 -4.75
CA LEU A 118 5.10 6.25 -5.41
C LEU A 118 6.52 6.29 -4.81
N LEU A 119 6.99 7.46 -4.34
CA LEU A 119 8.27 7.55 -3.62
C LEU A 119 8.18 6.83 -2.27
N LEU A 120 7.11 7.06 -1.53
CA LEU A 120 6.85 6.39 -0.26
C LEU A 120 6.73 4.87 -0.44
N ASP A 121 5.97 4.43 -1.44
CA ASP A 121 5.81 3.03 -1.82
C ASP A 121 7.16 2.34 -2.06
N ARG A 122 8.10 3.02 -2.74
CA ARG A 122 9.46 2.50 -2.95
C ARG A 122 10.19 2.28 -1.63
N HIS A 123 10.11 3.21 -0.68
CA HIS A 123 10.75 3.07 0.64
C HIS A 123 10.11 1.95 1.47
N VAL A 124 8.79 1.86 1.46
CA VAL A 124 8.03 0.78 2.12
C VAL A 124 8.44 -0.57 1.54
N HIS A 125 8.51 -0.70 0.22
CA HIS A 125 8.93 -1.95 -0.43
C HIS A 125 10.36 -2.35 -0.10
N LEU A 126 11.31 -1.40 -0.05
CA LEU A 126 12.68 -1.70 0.39
C LEU A 126 12.70 -2.24 1.82
N TRP A 127 11.95 -1.61 2.72
CA TRP A 127 11.83 -2.09 4.10
C TRP A 127 11.21 -3.50 4.15
N ILE A 128 10.13 -3.75 3.41
CA ILE A 128 9.46 -5.06 3.35
C ILE A 128 10.42 -6.16 2.90
N GLU A 129 11.17 -5.92 1.81
CA GLU A 129 12.06 -6.92 1.23
C GLU A 129 13.29 -7.17 2.11
N ASP A 130 13.95 -6.09 2.59
CA ASP A 130 15.16 -6.20 3.42
C ASP A 130 14.90 -6.87 4.78
N ASN A 131 13.66 -6.76 5.30
CA ASN A 131 13.27 -7.36 6.57
C ASN A 131 12.46 -8.65 6.40
N HIS A 132 12.28 -9.14 5.16
CA HIS A 132 11.53 -10.35 4.84
C HIS A 132 10.12 -10.39 5.46
N ILE A 133 9.41 -9.24 5.44
CA ILE A 133 8.11 -9.08 6.09
C ILE A 133 7.03 -9.92 5.40
N LEU A 134 7.05 -9.99 4.06
CA LEU A 134 6.07 -10.75 3.29
C LEU A 134 6.57 -12.17 2.98
N PRO A 135 5.74 -13.21 3.22
CA PRO A 135 6.09 -14.57 2.84
C PRO A 135 6.12 -14.76 1.33
N GLU A 136 6.84 -15.78 0.84
CA GLU A 136 6.90 -16.12 -0.59
C GLU A 136 5.55 -16.51 -1.20
N SER A 137 4.57 -16.89 -0.37
CA SER A 137 3.20 -17.17 -0.81
C SER A 137 2.42 -15.91 -1.19
N GLN A 138 2.88 -14.72 -0.78
CA GLN A 138 2.22 -13.45 -1.09
C GLN A 138 2.72 -12.89 -2.43
N ASN A 139 1.91 -13.12 -3.47
CA ASN A 139 2.27 -12.78 -4.86
C ASN A 139 1.60 -11.51 -5.38
N GLY A 140 0.45 -11.14 -4.80
CA GLY A 140 -0.30 -9.95 -5.22
C GLY A 140 0.49 -8.67 -4.97
N PHE A 141 0.45 -7.73 -5.91
CA PHE A 141 1.06 -6.39 -5.81
C PHE A 141 2.56 -6.39 -5.48
N ARG A 142 3.28 -7.49 -5.71
CA ARG A 142 4.70 -7.62 -5.41
C ARG A 142 5.53 -7.68 -6.69
N ARG A 143 6.55 -6.83 -6.78
CA ARG A 143 7.44 -6.77 -7.96
C ARG A 143 8.16 -8.11 -8.15
N GLY A 144 8.21 -8.59 -9.40
CA GLY A 144 8.85 -9.87 -9.75
C GLY A 144 7.96 -11.10 -9.51
N TYR A 145 6.78 -10.93 -8.91
CA TYR A 145 5.79 -11.98 -8.78
C TYR A 145 4.71 -11.83 -9.85
N HIS A 146 4.18 -12.96 -10.29
CA HIS A 146 3.19 -13.00 -11.36
C HIS A 146 1.91 -13.69 -10.89
N ALA A 147 0.77 -13.22 -11.40
CA ALA A 147 -0.53 -13.82 -11.13
C ALA A 147 -0.60 -15.32 -11.49
N MET A 148 0.30 -15.81 -12.37
CA MET A 148 0.38 -17.21 -12.76
C MET A 148 1.09 -18.12 -11.75
N ASN A 149 1.84 -17.56 -10.79
CA ASN A 149 2.55 -18.35 -9.79
C ASN A 149 1.56 -19.15 -8.91
N ASN A 150 0.50 -18.50 -8.44
CA ASN A 150 -0.51 -19.14 -7.58
C ASN A 150 -1.29 -20.26 -8.30
N PRO A 151 -1.85 -20.06 -9.51
CA PRO A 151 -2.45 -21.12 -10.30
C PRO A 151 -1.50 -22.28 -10.59
N PHE A 152 -0.22 -22.01 -10.84
CA PHE A 152 0.77 -23.05 -11.06
C PHE A 152 0.99 -23.90 -9.80
N ILE A 153 1.15 -23.27 -8.63
CA ILE A 153 1.27 -23.98 -7.35
C ILE A 153 0.04 -24.85 -7.09
N LEU A 154 -1.17 -24.31 -7.32
CA LEU A 154 -2.41 -25.06 -7.19
C LEU A 154 -2.45 -26.26 -8.15
N ARG A 155 -2.02 -26.07 -9.40
CA ARG A 155 -1.96 -27.15 -10.39
C ARG A 155 -1.02 -28.26 -9.94
N MET A 156 0.18 -27.92 -9.45
CA MET A 156 1.14 -28.88 -8.93
C MET A 156 0.59 -29.65 -7.72
N ALA A 157 -0.14 -28.98 -6.83
CA ALA A 157 -0.80 -29.63 -5.69
C ALA A 157 -1.87 -30.64 -6.14
N ILE A 158 -2.67 -30.29 -7.16
CA ILE A 158 -3.68 -31.18 -7.76
C ILE A 158 -2.99 -32.40 -8.37
N ASP A 159 -1.97 -32.20 -9.21
CA ASP A 159 -1.27 -33.29 -9.90
C ASP A 159 -0.60 -34.25 -8.89
N LYS A 160 -0.04 -33.72 -7.79
CA LYS A 160 0.52 -34.53 -6.70
C LYS A 160 -0.54 -35.38 -6.00
N ALA A 161 -1.66 -34.76 -5.61
CA ALA A 161 -2.74 -35.48 -4.91
C ALA A 161 -3.32 -36.60 -5.78
N LEU A 162 -3.48 -36.37 -7.09
CA LEU A 162 -3.89 -37.39 -8.05
C LEU A 162 -2.89 -38.54 -8.15
N ALA A 163 -1.59 -38.25 -8.20
CA ALA A 163 -0.53 -39.27 -8.27
C ALA A 163 -0.46 -40.13 -7.00
N GLU A 164 -0.71 -39.54 -5.84
CA GLU A 164 -0.68 -40.22 -4.54
C GLU A 164 -2.02 -40.88 -4.16
N GLY A 165 -3.08 -40.69 -4.98
CA GLY A 165 -4.42 -41.18 -4.68
C GLY A 165 -5.06 -40.52 -3.47
N GLN A 166 -4.64 -39.29 -3.14
CA GLN A 166 -5.13 -38.52 -1.99
C GLN A 166 -6.17 -37.49 -2.42
N THR A 167 -7.06 -37.12 -1.50
CA THR A 167 -8.02 -36.02 -1.70
C THR A 167 -7.37 -34.68 -1.34
N LEU A 168 -7.38 -33.73 -2.27
CA LEU A 168 -6.97 -32.35 -2.02
C LEU A 168 -8.20 -31.50 -1.69
N TYR A 169 -8.21 -30.88 -0.51
CA TYR A 169 -9.20 -29.88 -0.12
C TYR A 169 -8.64 -28.48 -0.35
N VAL A 170 -9.42 -27.60 -0.97
CA VAL A 170 -9.01 -26.23 -1.32
C VAL A 170 -10.10 -25.26 -0.91
N ALA A 171 -9.71 -24.14 -0.32
CA ALA A 171 -10.58 -23.01 -0.02
C ALA A 171 -10.14 -21.78 -0.83
N PHE A 172 -11.12 -21.00 -1.31
CA PHE A 172 -10.90 -19.73 -2.00
C PHE A 172 -11.58 -18.62 -1.20
N PRO A 173 -10.97 -18.18 -0.08
CA PRO A 173 -11.50 -17.04 0.66
C PRO A 173 -11.37 -15.77 -0.18
N ASP A 174 -12.41 -14.94 -0.18
CA ASP A 174 -12.41 -13.63 -0.80
C ASP A 174 -12.93 -12.59 0.19
N LEU A 175 -12.27 -11.44 0.24
CA LEU A 175 -12.62 -10.37 1.17
C LEU A 175 -13.57 -9.39 0.48
N THR A 176 -14.77 -9.26 1.03
CA THR A 176 -15.74 -8.27 0.53
C THR A 176 -15.26 -6.86 0.90
N ASN A 177 -15.11 -5.99 -0.11
CA ASN A 177 -14.72 -4.59 0.06
C ASN A 177 -13.42 -4.39 0.86
N ALA A 178 -12.38 -5.17 0.59
CA ALA A 178 -11.14 -5.20 1.37
C ALA A 178 -10.46 -3.84 1.61
N PHE A 179 -10.53 -2.88 0.68
CA PHE A 179 -9.94 -1.55 0.90
C PHE A 179 -10.84 -0.63 1.73
N PRO A 180 -12.15 -0.47 1.44
CA PRO A 180 -13.01 0.37 2.28
C PRO A 180 -13.33 -0.21 3.66
N SER A 181 -13.15 -1.52 3.86
CA SER A 181 -13.44 -2.19 5.14
C SER A 181 -12.25 -2.27 6.09
N THR A 182 -11.07 -1.75 5.72
CA THR A 182 -9.92 -1.78 6.63
C THR A 182 -10.13 -0.84 7.80
N ASP A 183 -9.85 -1.31 9.01
CA ASP A 183 -9.85 -0.48 10.19
C ASP A 183 -8.63 0.44 10.18
N HIS A 184 -8.87 1.74 10.09
CA HIS A 184 -7.78 2.73 10.01
C HIS A 184 -7.09 2.96 11.35
N ALA A 185 -7.71 2.60 12.48
CA ALA A 185 -7.07 2.75 13.77
C ALA A 185 -5.92 1.74 13.92
N SER A 186 -6.13 0.49 13.53
CA SER A 186 -5.14 -0.59 13.61
C SER A 186 -4.12 -0.67 12.46
N LEU A 187 -4.20 0.22 11.47
CA LEU A 187 -3.35 0.27 10.27
C LEU A 187 -2.21 1.29 10.40
#